data_AF-A0A418FS86-F1
#
_entry.id   AF-A0A418FS86-F1
#
_cell.length_a   1.000
_cell.length_b   1.000
_cell.length_c   1.000
_cell.angle_alpha   90.00
_cell.angle_beta   90.00
_cell.angle_gamma   90.00
#
_symmetry.space_group_name_H-M   'P 1'
#
loop_
_entity.id
_entity.type
_entity.pdbx_description
1 polymer ?
#
loop_
_entity_poly.entity_id
_entity_poly.type
_entity_poly.pdbx_seq_one_letter_code
_entity_poly.pdbx_strand_id
1 'polypeptide(L)'
;MKTIGLFSLLTVSVFACDLTKIKDGMASCDSLGSADAKCNDRACHKALHYLVDEDTIKCYVSLGLGPASDLNKYVDLDKYCHGE
;
A
#
# COMPACT_ATOMS: atom_id res chain seq x y z
N MET A 1 29.11 -38.20 -10.38
CA MET A 1 28.59 -37.17 -11.30
C MET A 1 27.69 -36.25 -10.51
N LYS A 2 27.93 -34.95 -10.59
CA LYS A 2 27.41 -33.89 -9.72
C LYS A 2 26.39 -33.08 -10.52
N THR A 3 25.12 -33.13 -10.13
CA THR A 3 24.12 -32.12 -10.52
C THR A 3 23.44 -31.64 -9.25
N ILE A 4 24.07 -30.65 -8.62
CA ILE A 4 23.47 -29.85 -7.56
C ILE A 4 22.43 -28.97 -8.27
N GLY A 5 21.16 -29.37 -8.17
CA GLY A 5 20.04 -28.52 -8.56
C GLY A 5 19.98 -27.38 -7.56
N LEU A 6 20.55 -26.24 -7.93
CA LEU A 6 20.44 -24.99 -7.20
C LEU A 6 19.00 -24.49 -7.38
N PHE A 7 18.09 -24.98 -6.54
CA PHE A 7 16.80 -24.34 -6.32
C PHE A 7 17.10 -22.94 -5.81
N SER A 8 17.05 -21.97 -6.72
CA SER A 8 17.14 -20.55 -6.40
C SER A 8 15.95 -20.25 -5.49
N LEU A 9 16.22 -20.23 -4.18
CA LEU A 9 15.33 -19.68 -3.17
C LEU A 9 15.22 -18.19 -3.49
N LEU A 10 14.29 -17.85 -4.37
CA LEU A 10 13.74 -16.51 -4.43
C LEU A 10 13.17 -16.27 -3.04
N THR A 11 13.93 -15.56 -2.22
CA THR A 11 13.46 -15.02 -0.95
C THR A 11 12.35 -14.05 -1.32
N VAL A 12 11.13 -14.56 -1.39
CA VAL A 12 9.95 -13.72 -1.29
C VAL A 12 10.07 -13.14 0.11
N SER A 13 10.51 -11.89 0.20
CA SER A 13 10.36 -11.10 1.40
C SER A 13 8.86 -11.09 1.65
N VAL A 14 8.37 -12.00 2.50
CA VAL A 14 7.02 -11.97 3.02
C VAL A 14 7.00 -10.78 3.98
N PHE A 15 6.98 -9.57 3.43
CA PHE A 15 6.28 -8.50 4.11
C PHE A 15 4.88 -9.04 4.29
N ALA A 16 4.56 -9.46 5.51
CA ALA A 16 3.28 -10.07 5.80
C ALA A 16 2.20 -9.09 5.33
N CYS A 17 1.49 -9.47 4.27
CA CYS A 17 0.44 -8.63 3.72
C CYS A 17 -0.63 -8.46 4.81
N ASP A 18 -0.67 -7.29 5.43
CA ASP A 18 -1.58 -6.99 6.52
C ASP A 18 -2.87 -6.42 5.94
N LEU A 19 -3.77 -7.34 5.58
CA LEU A 19 -5.10 -7.04 5.07
C LEU A 19 -5.84 -6.00 5.92
N THR A 20 -5.75 -6.14 7.25
CA THR A 20 -6.42 -5.24 8.19
C THR A 20 -5.83 -3.85 8.10
N LYS A 21 -4.50 -3.74 8.13
CA LYS A 21 -3.81 -2.44 8.02
C LYS A 21 -4.10 -1.73 6.69
N ILE A 22 -4.19 -2.47 5.58
CA ILE A 22 -4.58 -1.90 4.28
C ILE A 22 -6.01 -1.33 4.35
N LYS A 23 -6.98 -2.13 4.81
CA LYS A 23 -8.39 -1.70 4.90
C LYS A 23 -8.59 -0.55 5.87
N ASP A 24 -7.98 -0.61 7.04
CA ASP A 24 -8.06 0.45 8.05
C ASP A 24 -7.40 1.73 7.55
N GLY A 25 -6.28 1.61 6.83
CA GLY A 25 -5.63 2.73 6.17
C GLY A 25 -6.56 3.40 5.16
N MET A 26 -7.18 2.62 4.27
CA MET A 26 -8.15 3.13 3.29
C MET A 26 -9.32 3.84 3.99
N ALA A 27 -9.89 3.22 5.02
CA ALA A 27 -11.01 3.77 5.79
C ALA A 27 -10.65 5.08 6.51
N SER A 28 -9.43 5.19 7.04
CA SER A 28 -8.96 6.41 7.72
C SER A 28 -8.99 7.63 6.78
N CYS A 29 -8.69 7.44 5.50
CA CYS A 29 -8.75 8.50 4.50
C CYS A 29 -10.12 8.68 3.86
N ASP A 30 -10.85 7.58 3.58
CA ASP A 30 -12.13 7.63 2.87
C ASP A 30 -13.26 8.23 3.74
N SER A 31 -13.09 8.27 5.05
CA SER A 31 -14.04 8.92 5.98
C SER A 31 -13.98 10.46 5.96
N LEU A 32 -12.98 11.06 5.31
CA LEU A 32 -12.73 12.50 5.32
C LEU A 32 -13.18 13.18 4.02
N GLY A 33 -13.73 14.39 4.14
CA GLY A 33 -14.46 15.05 3.06
C GLY A 33 -13.62 15.84 2.04
N SER A 34 -12.40 16.25 2.37
CA SER A 34 -11.55 17.06 1.48
C SER A 34 -10.09 16.62 1.51
N ALA A 35 -9.32 16.99 0.47
CA ALA A 35 -7.88 16.70 0.42
C ALA A 35 -7.14 17.35 1.59
N ASP A 36 -7.42 18.62 1.89
CA ASP A 36 -6.82 19.30 3.05
C ASP A 36 -7.17 18.62 4.37
N ALA A 37 -8.41 18.19 4.55
CA ALA A 37 -8.81 17.44 5.76
C ALA A 37 -8.03 16.12 5.88
N LYS A 38 -7.80 15.43 4.76
CA LYS A 38 -7.01 14.19 4.72
C LYS A 38 -5.53 14.42 5.02
N CYS A 39 -4.92 15.46 4.46
CA CYS A 39 -3.52 15.79 4.71
C CYS A 39 -3.26 16.23 6.15
N ASN A 40 -4.23 16.90 6.78
CA ASN A 40 -4.15 17.36 8.17
C ASN A 40 -4.54 16.28 9.19
N ASP A 41 -5.20 15.21 8.78
CA ASP A 41 -5.52 14.09 9.66
C ASP A 41 -4.30 13.16 9.81
N ARG A 42 -3.85 12.98 11.06
CA ARG A 42 -2.65 12.19 11.36
C ARG A 42 -2.80 10.71 10.99
N ALA A 43 -3.99 10.14 11.12
CA ALA A 43 -4.21 8.73 10.82
C ALA A 43 -4.18 8.50 9.31
N CYS A 44 -4.91 9.31 8.55
CA CYS A 44 -4.88 9.26 7.09
C CYS A 44 -3.48 9.54 6.54
N HIS A 45 -2.80 10.62 6.98
CA HIS A 45 -1.46 10.95 6.47
C HIS A 45 -0.46 9.80 6.68
N LYS A 46 -0.48 9.19 7.87
CA LYS A 46 0.36 8.01 8.14
C LYS A 46 -0.04 6.81 7.27
N ALA A 47 -1.33 6.64 7.00
CA ALA A 47 -1.81 5.57 6.14
C ALA A 47 -1.37 5.78 4.68
N LEU A 48 -1.32 7.02 4.18
CA LEU A 48 -0.86 7.33 2.81
C LEU A 48 0.54 6.79 2.56
N HIS A 49 1.51 7.10 3.42
CA HIS A 49 2.87 6.55 3.31
C HIS A 49 2.93 5.02 3.25
N TYR A 50 1.95 4.33 3.83
CA TYR A 50 1.84 2.88 3.73
C TYR A 50 1.13 2.42 2.46
N LEU A 51 0.01 3.06 2.08
CA LEU A 51 -0.82 2.67 0.94
C LEU A 51 -0.15 2.94 -0.42
N VAL A 52 0.74 3.92 -0.49
CA VAL A 52 1.48 4.27 -1.72
C VAL A 52 2.78 3.47 -1.89
N ASP A 53 3.17 2.70 -0.87
CA ASP A 53 4.35 1.84 -0.94
C ASP A 53 4.13 0.70 -1.95
N GLU A 54 5.13 0.45 -2.79
CA GLU A 54 5.03 -0.57 -3.86
C GLU A 54 4.70 -1.96 -3.35
N ASP A 55 5.22 -2.35 -2.18
CA ASP A 55 4.97 -3.66 -1.62
C ASP A 55 3.55 -3.75 -1.04
N THR A 56 3.03 -2.66 -0.48
CA THR A 56 1.60 -2.58 -0.11
C THR A 56 0.69 -2.69 -1.33
N ILE A 57 1.03 -2.04 -2.45
CA ILE A 57 0.27 -2.14 -3.71
C ILE A 57 0.28 -3.58 -4.24
N LYS A 58 1.43 -4.25 -4.24
CA LYS A 58 1.54 -5.67 -4.60
C LYS A 58 0.71 -6.56 -3.67
N CYS A 59 0.72 -6.28 -2.37
CA CYS A 59 -0.09 -6.98 -1.38
C CYS A 59 -1.59 -6.79 -1.63
N TYR A 60 -2.04 -5.57 -1.90
CA TYR A 60 -3.44 -5.26 -2.21
C TYR A 60 -3.97 -6.13 -3.37
N VAL A 61 -3.19 -6.21 -4.45
CA VAL A 61 -3.53 -7.04 -5.63
C VAL A 61 -3.47 -8.53 -5.28
N SER A 62 -2.42 -8.99 -4.61
CA SER A 62 -2.23 -10.41 -4.27
C SER A 62 -3.29 -10.94 -3.30
N LEU A 63 -3.84 -10.07 -2.44
CA LEU A 63 -4.96 -10.37 -1.54
C LEU A 63 -6.32 -10.35 -2.24
N GLY A 64 -6.39 -9.98 -3.53
CA GLY A 64 -7.63 -9.93 -4.30
C GLY A 64 -8.57 -8.79 -3.91
N LEU A 65 -8.03 -7.68 -3.38
CA LEU A 65 -8.85 -6.52 -2.98
C LEU A 65 -9.33 -5.67 -4.16
N GLY A 66 -8.59 -5.69 -5.27
CA GLY A 66 -8.87 -4.93 -6.48
C GLY A 66 -7.61 -4.78 -7.34
N PRO A 67 -7.71 -4.12 -8.52
CA PRO A 67 -6.54 -3.72 -9.29
C PRO A 67 -5.72 -2.64 -8.57
N ALA A 68 -4.41 -2.57 -8.84
CA ALA A 68 -3.52 -1.55 -8.27
C ALA A 68 -4.01 -0.10 -8.52
N SER A 69 -4.75 0.13 -9.61
CA SER A 69 -5.33 1.43 -9.95
C SER A 69 -6.29 1.97 -8.89
N ASP A 70 -6.89 1.11 -8.06
CA ASP A 70 -7.78 1.54 -6.98
C ASP A 70 -7.04 2.34 -5.90
N LEU A 71 -5.72 2.17 -5.80
CA LEU A 71 -4.86 2.90 -4.87
C LEU A 71 -4.30 4.21 -5.47
N ASN A 72 -4.48 4.47 -6.78
CA ASN A 72 -3.98 5.70 -7.41
C ASN A 72 -4.54 6.96 -6.73
N LYS A 73 -5.79 6.92 -6.23
CA LYS A 73 -6.38 8.03 -5.47
C LYS A 73 -5.58 8.39 -4.20
N TYR A 74 -4.90 7.43 -3.59
CA TYR A 74 -4.03 7.67 -2.43
C TYR A 74 -2.65 8.15 -2.85
N VAL A 75 -2.12 7.68 -3.99
CA VAL A 75 -0.89 8.20 -4.59
C VAL A 75 -1.03 9.68 -4.94
N ASP A 76 -2.12 10.05 -5.60
CA ASP A 76 -2.39 11.44 -5.99
C ASP A 76 -2.60 12.33 -4.76
N LEU A 77 -3.21 11.78 -3.69
CA LEU A 77 -3.39 12.49 -2.43
C LEU A 77 -2.08 12.68 -1.66
N ASP A 78 -1.21 11.68 -1.62
CA ASP A 78 0.11 11.79 -0.97
C ASP A 78 0.95 12.88 -1.65
N LYS A 79 0.99 12.89 -2.99
CA LYS A 79 1.60 13.97 -3.79
C LYS A 79 1.00 15.34 -3.48
N TYR A 80 -0.32 15.44 -3.41
CA TYR A 80 -0.99 16.69 -3.03
C TYR A 80 -0.57 17.15 -1.63
N CYS A 81 -0.46 16.23 -0.65
CA CYS A 81 -0.05 16.55 0.71
C CYS A 81 1.40 17.03 0.80
N HIS A 82 2.27 16.63 -0.12
CA HIS A 82 3.70 17.01 -0.14
C HIS A 82 4.05 18.08 -1.18
N GLY A 83 3.10 18.47 -2.03
CA GLY A 83 3.29 19.50 -3.06
C GLY A 83 4.10 19.03 -4.27
N GLU A 84 3.93 17.75 -4.66
CA GLU A 84 4.62 17.09 -5.78
C GLU A 84 3.83 17.11 -7.10
#